data_AF-A0A538QPT8-F1
#
_entry.id   AF-A0A538QPT8-F1
#
_cell.length_a   1.000
_cell.length_b   1.000
_cell.length_c   1.000
_cell.angle_alpha   90.00
_cell.angle_beta   90.00
_cell.angle_gamma   90.00
#
_symmetry.space_group_name_H-M   'P 1'
#
loop_
_entity.id
_entity.type
_entity.pdbx_description
1 polymer ?
#
loop_
_entity_poly.entity_id
_entity_poly.type
_entity_poly.pdbx_seq_one_letter_code
_entity_poly.pdbx_strand_id
1 'polypeptide(L)'
;MVPSRNGPCHCGSTIKYKKCCLAKDEAAQRALAPPPQPASRLIHHRGRPLLVSGGRDLPAGVLDHAVEFYAAKDRGEGPAAQLMRFVQPLLDGCDDDTQMEKMLNLGAVFWNLALVEDDEREELLAQTLSKLPNVPDAVEFRALAHDMVKRHKAMFPAMHR
;
A
#
# COMPACT_ATOMS: atom_id res chain seq x y z
N MET A 1 2.40 7.88 40.40
CA MET A 1 1.33 8.79 39.95
C MET A 1 1.98 10.03 39.36
N VAL A 2 1.73 10.33 38.08
CA VAL A 2 2.23 11.58 37.48
C VAL A 2 1.33 12.73 37.98
N PRO A 3 1.88 13.79 38.61
CA PRO A 3 1.07 14.90 39.08
C PRO A 3 0.39 15.60 37.90
N SER A 4 -0.91 15.88 38.04
CA SER A 4 -1.64 16.67 37.04
C SER A 4 -1.00 18.05 36.87
N ARG A 5 -0.92 18.53 35.62
CA ARG A 5 -0.33 19.84 35.27
C ARG A 5 -0.88 21.01 36.10
N ASN A 6 -2.17 20.96 36.47
CA ASN A 6 -2.82 21.98 37.31
C ASN A 6 -2.93 21.60 38.79
N GLY A 7 -2.54 20.39 39.18
CA GLY A 7 -2.55 19.91 40.57
C GLY A 7 -1.37 20.44 41.39
N PRO A 8 -1.36 20.16 42.71
CA PRO A 8 -0.25 20.53 43.59
C PRO A 8 1.05 19.87 43.12
N CYS A 9 2.15 20.62 43.20
CA CYS A 9 3.46 20.09 42.84
C CYS A 9 3.91 19.01 43.85
N HIS A 10 4.53 17.94 43.32
CA HIS A 10 4.98 16.80 44.11
C HIS A 10 6.20 17.12 45.02
N CYS A 11 6.84 18.28 44.86
CA CYS A 11 7.95 18.71 45.72
C CYS A 11 7.51 19.31 47.07
N GLY A 12 6.20 19.34 47.35
CA GLY A 12 5.65 19.86 48.62
C GLY A 12 5.43 21.38 48.66
N SER A 13 5.70 22.10 47.57
CA SER A 13 5.61 23.57 47.53
C SER A 13 4.17 24.14 47.55
N THR A 14 3.14 23.30 47.55
CA THR A 14 1.69 23.63 47.42
C THR A 14 1.28 24.45 46.18
N ILE A 15 2.24 24.92 45.38
CA ILE A 15 2.04 25.64 44.12
C ILE A 15 1.68 24.65 42.99
N LYS A 16 0.94 25.12 41.98
CA LYS A 16 0.57 24.32 40.79
C LYS A 16 1.81 23.75 40.10
N TYR A 17 1.80 22.47 39.74
CA TYR A 17 2.92 21.75 39.11
C TYR A 17 3.54 22.50 37.92
N LYS A 18 2.68 23.03 37.01
CA LYS A 18 3.13 23.82 35.84
C LYS A 18 3.93 25.09 36.15
N LYS A 19 3.82 25.63 37.37
CA LYS A 19 4.55 26.83 37.82
C LYS A 19 5.75 26.48 38.71
N CYS A 20 6.02 25.19 38.92
CA CYS A 20 7.07 24.71 39.82
C CYS A 20 7.97 23.71 39.07
N CYS A 21 7.91 22.42 39.39
CA CYS A 21 8.86 21.42 38.87
C CYS A 21 8.66 21.05 37.39
N LEU A 22 7.54 21.39 36.73
CA LEU A 22 7.26 20.93 35.36
C LEU A 22 8.41 21.22 34.38
N ALA A 23 8.93 22.45 34.36
CA ALA A 23 10.02 22.80 33.45
C ALA A 23 11.31 22.02 33.72
N LYS A 24 11.60 21.73 35.00
CA LYS A 24 12.77 20.95 35.41
C LYS A 24 12.60 19.48 35.04
N ASP A 25 11.42 18.92 35.24
CA ASP A 25 11.12 17.53 34.89
C ASP A 25 11.11 17.33 33.37
N GLU A 26 10.52 18.27 32.61
CA GLU A 26 10.56 18.26 31.15
C GLU A 26 11.98 18.41 30.60
N ALA A 27 12.85 19.16 31.28
CA ALA A 27 14.26 19.27 30.93
C ALA A 27 15.01 17.96 31.24
N ALA A 28 14.75 17.35 32.39
CA ALA A 28 15.32 16.05 32.76
C ALA A 28 14.86 14.94 31.81
N GLN A 29 13.58 14.92 31.44
CA GLN A 29 13.04 13.97 30.45
C GLN A 29 13.68 14.18 29.07
N ARG A 30 13.88 15.43 28.64
CA ARG A 30 14.59 15.73 27.40
C ARG A 30 16.05 15.29 27.43
N ALA A 31 16.72 15.42 28.57
CA ALA A 31 18.10 14.96 28.76
C ALA A 31 18.22 13.42 28.75
N LEU A 32 17.16 12.71 29.15
CA LEU A 32 17.08 11.25 29.11
C LEU A 32 16.56 10.70 27.78
N ALA A 33 16.00 11.55 26.90
CA ALA A 33 15.50 11.11 25.63
C ALA A 33 16.66 10.66 24.72
N PRO A 34 16.54 9.50 24.04
CA PRO A 34 17.52 9.10 23.05
C PRO A 34 17.59 10.15 21.91
N PRO A 35 18.76 10.31 21.26
CA PRO A 35 18.90 11.24 20.16
C PRO A 35 17.84 10.95 19.08
N PRO A 36 17.29 11.98 18.42
CA PRO A 36 16.33 11.79 17.34
C PRO A 36 16.95 10.86 16.30
N GLN A 37 16.32 9.71 16.07
CA GLN A 37 16.78 8.78 15.05
C GLN A 37 16.52 9.42 13.67
N PRO A 38 17.48 9.33 12.73
CA PRO A 38 17.25 9.85 11.39
C PRO A 38 16.05 9.12 10.78
N ALA A 39 15.13 9.88 10.19
CA ALA A 39 13.90 9.35 9.61
C ALA A 39 14.17 8.28 8.54
N SER A 40 15.31 8.39 7.86
CA SER A 40 15.83 7.42 6.90
C SER A 40 17.35 7.26 7.03
N ARG A 41 17.85 6.06 6.73
CA ARG A 41 19.27 5.72 6.71
C ARG A 41 19.60 4.90 5.48
N LEU A 42 20.79 5.12 4.92
CA LEU A 42 21.32 4.28 3.85
C LEU A 42 22.00 3.06 4.48
N ILE A 43 21.61 1.86 4.05
CA ILE A 43 22.25 0.61 4.45
C ILE A 43 22.72 -0.13 3.19
N HIS A 44 23.78 -0.92 3.33
CA HIS A 44 24.22 -1.82 2.27
C HIS A 44 23.77 -3.23 2.62
N HIS A 45 22.94 -3.84 1.76
CA HIS A 45 22.48 -5.21 1.93
C HIS A 45 22.66 -5.97 0.62
N ARG A 46 23.34 -7.13 0.68
CA ARG A 46 23.72 -7.93 -0.51
C ARG A 46 24.36 -7.09 -1.64
N GLY A 47 25.21 -6.14 -1.28
CA GLY A 47 25.90 -5.27 -2.24
C GLY A 47 25.06 -4.15 -2.87
N ARG A 48 23.77 -3.99 -2.48
CA ARG A 48 22.93 -2.90 -2.95
C ARG A 48 22.71 -1.85 -1.86
N PRO A 49 22.78 -0.55 -2.19
CA PRO A 49 22.38 0.51 -1.27
C PRO A 49 20.86 0.58 -1.17
N LEU A 50 20.31 0.50 0.04
CA LEU A 50 18.89 0.63 0.35
C LEU A 50 18.67 1.83 1.27
N LEU A 51 17.73 2.69 0.91
CA LEU A 51 17.24 3.74 1.81
C LEU A 51 16.12 3.17 2.66
N VAL A 52 16.34 3.07 3.97
CA VAL A 52 15.38 2.49 4.91
C VAL A 52 14.92 3.54 5.90
N SER A 53 13.60 3.68 6.00
CA SER A 53 12.96 4.55 6.99
C SER A 53 12.50 3.74 8.20
N GLY A 54 12.56 4.33 9.40
CA GLY A 54 12.08 3.71 10.64
C GLY A 54 13.17 3.22 11.59
N GLY A 55 12.75 2.43 12.60
CA GLY A 55 13.58 1.99 13.72
C GLY A 55 14.78 1.12 13.31
N ARG A 56 15.76 1.01 14.22
CA ARG A 56 16.97 0.21 13.98
C ARG A 56 16.68 -1.27 13.75
N ASP A 57 15.62 -1.78 14.35
CA ASP A 57 15.24 -3.18 14.33
C ASP A 57 14.26 -3.45 13.19
N LEU A 58 14.77 -4.03 12.11
CA LEU A 58 13.95 -4.47 10.98
C LEU A 58 13.59 -5.94 11.18
N PRO A 59 12.35 -6.36 10.84
CA PRO A 59 11.99 -7.77 10.85
C PRO A 59 12.93 -8.59 9.95
N ALA A 60 13.18 -9.84 10.36
CA ALA A 60 14.02 -10.75 9.59
C ALA A 60 13.50 -10.90 8.14
N GLY A 61 14.41 -10.87 7.17
CA GLY A 61 14.08 -11.05 5.76
C GLY A 61 13.50 -9.84 5.03
N VAL A 62 13.16 -8.73 5.71
CA VAL A 62 12.62 -7.52 5.04
C VAL A 62 13.60 -6.95 4.02
N LEU A 63 14.89 -6.95 4.35
CA LEU A 63 15.92 -6.46 3.44
C LEU A 63 16.13 -7.38 2.23
N ASP A 64 15.97 -8.69 2.42
CA ASP A 64 16.03 -9.66 1.33
C ASP A 64 14.88 -9.44 0.34
N HIS A 65 13.65 -9.30 0.85
CA HIS A 65 12.47 -8.99 0.05
C HIS A 65 12.63 -7.66 -0.70
N ALA A 66 13.19 -6.64 -0.06
CA ALA A 66 13.45 -5.36 -0.71
C ALA A 66 14.44 -5.50 -1.88
N VAL A 67 15.56 -6.20 -1.67
CA VAL A 67 16.55 -6.44 -2.74
C VAL A 67 15.92 -7.18 -3.91
N GLU A 68 15.16 -8.24 -3.64
CA GLU A 68 14.48 -9.05 -4.65
C GLU A 68 13.44 -8.23 -5.43
N PHE A 69 12.62 -7.45 -4.72
CA PHE A 69 11.66 -6.53 -5.32
C PHE A 69 12.32 -5.55 -6.29
N TYR A 70 13.38 -4.87 -5.87
CA TYR A 70 14.07 -3.91 -6.74
C TYR A 70 14.79 -4.62 -7.90
N ALA A 71 15.35 -5.81 -7.68
CA ALA A 71 15.97 -6.58 -8.75
C ALA A 71 14.94 -7.01 -9.82
N ALA A 72 13.75 -7.44 -9.41
CA ALA A 72 12.64 -7.73 -10.33
C ALA A 72 12.17 -6.47 -11.06
N LYS A 73 12.03 -5.35 -10.35
CA LYS A 73 11.69 -4.06 -10.96
C LYS A 73 12.68 -3.67 -12.07
N ASP A 74 13.98 -3.77 -11.81
CA ASP A 74 15.02 -3.39 -12.78
C ASP A 74 15.04 -4.28 -14.02
N ARG A 75 14.54 -5.52 -13.91
CA ARG A 75 14.34 -6.43 -15.05
C ARG A 75 13.01 -6.24 -15.77
N GLY A 76 12.17 -5.28 -15.37
CA GLY A 76 10.81 -5.15 -15.92
C GLY A 76 9.86 -6.26 -15.50
N GLU A 77 10.11 -6.89 -14.34
CA GLU A 77 9.28 -7.94 -13.74
C GLU A 77 8.54 -7.43 -12.48
N GLY A 78 8.65 -6.13 -12.19
CA GLY A 78 7.97 -5.50 -11.05
C GLY A 78 6.45 -5.42 -11.21
N PRO A 79 5.73 -4.99 -10.16
CA PRO A 79 4.27 -4.97 -10.13
C PRO A 79 3.63 -4.20 -11.30
N ALA A 80 4.21 -3.05 -11.68
CA ALA A 80 3.72 -2.28 -12.81
C ALA A 80 3.78 -3.08 -14.12
N ALA A 81 4.88 -3.80 -14.37
CA ALA A 81 5.01 -4.62 -15.56
C ALA A 81 4.08 -5.85 -15.53
N GLN A 82 3.83 -6.42 -14.36
CA GLN A 82 2.84 -7.49 -14.20
C GLN A 82 1.42 -6.99 -14.49
N LEU A 83 1.06 -5.80 -13.99
CA LEU A 83 -0.20 -5.14 -14.30
C LEU A 83 -0.33 -4.88 -15.80
N MET A 84 0.71 -4.33 -16.43
CA MET A 84 0.71 -4.09 -17.88
C MET A 84 0.52 -5.39 -18.68
N ARG A 85 1.23 -6.47 -18.32
CA ARG A 85 1.04 -7.78 -18.95
C ARG A 85 -0.37 -8.32 -18.74
N PHE A 86 -0.97 -8.06 -17.58
CA PHE A 86 -2.34 -8.47 -17.30
C PHE A 86 -3.32 -7.76 -18.22
N VAL A 87 -3.25 -6.43 -18.32
CA VAL A 87 -4.17 -5.61 -19.13
C VAL A 87 -3.87 -5.61 -20.62
N GLN A 88 -2.74 -6.15 -21.06
CA GLN A 88 -2.29 -6.12 -22.47
C GLN A 88 -3.39 -6.46 -23.49
N PRO A 89 -4.25 -7.49 -23.30
CA PRO A 89 -5.29 -7.81 -24.28
C PRO A 89 -6.32 -6.68 -24.49
N LEU A 90 -6.52 -5.83 -23.49
CA LEU A 90 -7.39 -4.65 -23.59
C LEU A 90 -6.70 -3.51 -24.35
N LEU A 91 -5.36 -3.48 -24.33
CA LEU A 91 -4.55 -2.41 -24.91
C LEU A 91 -4.19 -2.66 -26.37
N ASP A 92 -4.22 -3.91 -26.83
CA ASP A 92 -3.77 -4.31 -28.18
C ASP A 92 -4.54 -3.62 -29.33
N GLY A 93 -5.68 -2.99 -29.05
CA GLY A 93 -6.50 -2.23 -30.01
C GLY A 93 -6.67 -0.75 -29.68
N CYS A 94 -5.88 -0.18 -28.77
CA CYS A 94 -5.96 1.25 -28.44
C CYS A 94 -5.19 2.10 -29.45
N ASP A 95 -5.86 3.09 -30.03
CA ASP A 95 -5.25 4.03 -30.98
C ASP A 95 -4.74 5.33 -30.33
N ASP A 96 -5.24 5.65 -29.14
CA ASP A 96 -4.97 6.91 -28.45
C ASP A 96 -4.91 6.78 -26.92
N ASP A 97 -4.37 7.81 -26.27
CA ASP A 97 -4.19 7.86 -24.81
C ASP A 97 -5.52 7.81 -24.04
N THR A 98 -6.62 8.32 -24.61
CA THR A 98 -7.93 8.31 -23.96
C THR A 98 -8.50 6.89 -23.94
N GLN A 99 -8.33 6.12 -25.01
CA GLN A 99 -8.68 4.71 -25.07
C GLN A 99 -7.81 3.90 -24.11
N MET A 100 -6.50 4.16 -24.09
CA MET A 100 -5.57 3.52 -23.16
C MET A 100 -5.98 3.75 -21.71
N GLU A 101 -6.31 4.98 -21.30
CA GLU A 101 -6.78 5.29 -19.96
C GLU A 101 -8.06 4.52 -19.59
N LYS A 102 -9.03 4.47 -20.51
CA LYS A 102 -10.26 3.69 -20.32
C LYS A 102 -9.97 2.20 -20.13
N MET A 103 -9.08 1.64 -20.94
CA MET A 103 -8.72 0.21 -20.85
C MET A 103 -7.91 -0.12 -19.59
N LEU A 104 -7.06 0.80 -19.11
CA LEU A 104 -6.40 0.66 -17.82
C LEU A 104 -7.41 0.66 -16.67
N ASN A 105 -8.37 1.58 -16.69
CA ASN A 105 -9.45 1.62 -15.69
C ASN A 105 -10.30 0.34 -15.72
N LEU A 106 -10.63 -0.15 -16.92
CA LEU A 106 -11.35 -1.41 -17.07
C LEU A 106 -10.52 -2.61 -16.57
N GLY A 107 -9.22 -2.62 -16.83
CA GLY A 107 -8.29 -3.60 -16.26
C GLY A 107 -8.31 -3.62 -14.74
N ALA A 108 -8.34 -2.46 -14.07
CA ALA A 108 -8.47 -2.38 -12.62
C ALA A 108 -9.81 -2.97 -12.11
N VAL A 109 -10.91 -2.77 -12.85
CA VAL A 109 -12.20 -3.40 -12.53
C VAL A 109 -12.10 -4.92 -12.61
N PHE A 110 -11.52 -5.47 -13.69
CA PHE A 110 -11.36 -6.92 -13.83
C PHE A 110 -10.40 -7.53 -12.80
N TRP A 111 -9.37 -6.79 -12.40
CA TRP A 111 -8.49 -7.19 -11.30
C TRP A 111 -9.29 -7.40 -10.00
N ASN A 112 -10.12 -6.41 -9.64
CA ASN A 112 -10.95 -6.51 -8.42
C ASN A 112 -11.96 -7.65 -8.52
N LEU A 113 -12.59 -7.82 -9.68
CA LEU A 113 -13.50 -8.94 -9.93
C LEU A 113 -12.83 -10.31 -9.79
N ALA A 114 -11.54 -10.41 -10.10
CA ALA A 114 -10.82 -11.66 -9.98
C ALA A 114 -10.55 -12.06 -8.52
N LEU A 115 -10.59 -11.11 -7.58
CA LEU A 115 -10.31 -11.33 -6.15
C LEU A 115 -11.55 -11.62 -5.31
N VAL A 116 -12.75 -11.47 -5.88
CA VAL A 116 -14.01 -11.83 -5.21
C VAL A 116 -14.43 -13.24 -5.57
N GLU A 117 -15.22 -13.87 -4.68
CA GLU A 117 -15.80 -15.19 -4.90
C GLU A 117 -16.76 -15.21 -6.09
N ASP A 118 -16.99 -16.38 -6.66
CA ASP A 118 -17.70 -16.51 -7.94
C ASP A 118 -19.17 -16.03 -7.85
N ASP A 119 -19.84 -16.19 -6.71
CA ASP A 119 -21.21 -15.72 -6.46
C ASP A 119 -21.27 -14.19 -6.30
N GLU A 120 -20.37 -13.61 -5.50
CA GLU A 120 -20.25 -12.15 -5.33
C GLU A 120 -19.84 -11.45 -6.64
N ARG A 121 -19.07 -12.14 -7.50
CA ARG A 121 -18.61 -11.59 -8.79
C ARG A 121 -19.76 -11.29 -9.74
N GLU A 122 -20.72 -12.19 -9.87
CA GLU A 122 -21.87 -12.01 -10.77
C GLU A 122 -22.75 -10.85 -10.31
N GLU A 123 -22.91 -10.68 -9.00
CA GLU A 123 -23.61 -9.53 -8.45
C GLU A 123 -22.86 -8.22 -8.77
N LEU A 124 -21.54 -8.18 -8.56
CA LEU A 124 -20.73 -6.99 -8.82
C LEU A 124 -20.68 -6.64 -10.31
N LEU A 125 -20.68 -7.64 -11.20
CA LEU A 125 -20.82 -7.47 -12.65
C LEU A 125 -22.17 -6.86 -13.00
N ALA A 126 -23.27 -7.38 -12.45
CA ALA A 126 -24.60 -6.83 -12.68
C ALA A 126 -24.71 -5.36 -12.21
N GLN A 127 -24.17 -5.04 -11.05
CA GLN A 127 -24.13 -3.67 -10.53
C GLN A 127 -23.30 -2.75 -11.42
N THR A 128 -22.15 -3.20 -11.91
CA THR A 128 -21.26 -2.43 -12.79
C THR A 128 -21.95 -2.13 -14.13
N LEU A 129 -22.58 -3.14 -14.74
CA LEU A 129 -23.33 -2.98 -15.98
C LEU A 129 -24.49 -1.99 -15.83
N SER A 130 -25.21 -2.02 -14.69
CA SER A 130 -26.32 -1.09 -14.43
C SER A 130 -25.90 0.39 -14.37
N LYS A 131 -24.63 0.65 -14.03
CA LYS A 131 -24.07 2.00 -13.87
C LYS A 131 -23.41 2.53 -15.15
N LEU A 132 -23.26 1.69 -16.17
CA LEU A 132 -22.65 2.04 -17.44
C LEU A 132 -23.76 2.23 -18.49
N PRO A 133 -24.25 3.47 -18.71
CA PRO A 133 -25.46 3.71 -19.50
C PRO A 133 -25.36 3.37 -20.99
N ASN A 134 -24.21 2.90 -21.49
CA ASN A 134 -23.97 2.60 -22.91
C ASN A 134 -22.96 1.45 -23.10
N VAL A 135 -23.11 0.33 -22.39
CA VAL A 135 -22.33 -0.88 -22.73
C VAL A 135 -22.91 -1.46 -24.03
N PRO A 136 -22.18 -1.47 -25.15
CA PRO A 136 -22.74 -1.83 -26.46
C PRO A 136 -23.25 -3.27 -26.50
N ASP A 137 -22.73 -4.15 -25.65
CA ASP A 137 -23.24 -5.49 -25.46
C ASP A 137 -22.87 -6.02 -24.05
N ALA A 138 -23.86 -6.22 -23.20
CA ALA A 138 -23.67 -6.76 -21.84
C ALA A 138 -23.19 -8.22 -21.84
N VAL A 139 -23.48 -8.98 -22.91
CA VAL A 139 -22.99 -10.36 -23.08
C VAL A 139 -21.51 -10.36 -23.39
N GLU A 140 -21.07 -9.52 -24.33
CA GLU A 140 -19.64 -9.37 -24.66
C GLU A 140 -18.84 -8.85 -23.46
N PHE A 141 -19.39 -7.90 -22.71
CA PHE A 141 -18.73 -7.39 -21.50
C PHE A 141 -18.54 -8.48 -20.44
N ARG A 142 -19.56 -9.32 -20.20
CA ARG A 142 -19.44 -10.46 -19.27
C ARG A 142 -18.42 -11.47 -19.76
N ALA A 143 -18.46 -11.82 -21.05
CA ALA A 143 -17.48 -12.74 -21.65
C ALA A 143 -16.05 -12.23 -21.46
N LEU A 144 -15.81 -10.95 -21.77
CA LEU A 144 -14.53 -10.30 -21.55
C LEU A 144 -14.11 -10.32 -20.08
N ALA A 145 -15.03 -10.03 -19.16
CA ALA A 145 -14.76 -10.09 -17.72
C ALA A 145 -14.33 -11.50 -17.27
N HIS A 146 -15.02 -12.54 -17.73
CA HIS A 146 -14.65 -13.93 -17.43
C HIS A 146 -13.26 -14.28 -17.97
N ASP A 147 -12.95 -13.90 -19.20
CA ASP A 147 -11.64 -14.15 -19.80
C ASP A 147 -10.51 -13.44 -19.04
N MET A 148 -10.74 -12.19 -18.64
CA MET A 148 -9.77 -11.43 -17.86
C MET A 148 -9.61 -11.99 -16.44
N VAL A 149 -10.68 -12.45 -15.80
CA VAL A 149 -10.59 -13.13 -14.49
C VAL A 149 -9.83 -14.46 -14.60
N LYS A 150 -10.13 -15.26 -15.62
CA LYS A 150 -9.40 -16.51 -15.89
C LYS A 150 -7.91 -16.24 -16.12
N ARG A 151 -7.58 -15.20 -16.88
CA ARG A 151 -6.22 -14.72 -17.09
C ARG A 151 -5.55 -14.32 -15.77
N HIS A 152 -6.24 -13.55 -14.92
CA HIS A 152 -5.73 -13.14 -13.62
C HIS A 152 -5.41 -14.35 -12.73
N LYS A 153 -6.33 -15.33 -12.63
CA LYS A 153 -6.12 -16.56 -11.85
C LYS A 153 -4.93 -17.37 -12.37
N ALA A 154 -4.72 -17.43 -13.68
CA ALA A 154 -3.57 -18.11 -14.29
C ALA A 154 -2.23 -17.38 -14.06
N MET A 155 -2.23 -16.04 -14.11
CA MET A 155 -1.02 -15.22 -13.91
C MET A 155 -0.62 -15.10 -12.43
N PHE A 156 -1.60 -15.08 -11.53
CA PHE A 156 -1.39 -14.79 -10.10
C PHE A 156 -1.97 -15.88 -9.19
N PRO A 157 -1.57 -17.16 -9.33
CA PRO A 157 -2.18 -18.27 -8.60
C PRO A 157 -2.02 -18.18 -7.08
N ALA A 158 -1.03 -17.42 -6.58
CA ALA A 158 -0.83 -17.21 -5.16
C ALA A 158 -1.88 -16.30 -4.50
N MET A 159 -2.63 -15.51 -5.29
CA MET A 159 -3.65 -14.59 -4.80
C MET A 159 -5.05 -15.22 -4.64
N HIS A 160 -5.22 -16.47 -5.08
CA HIS A 160 -6.51 -17.18 -5.09
C HIS A 160 -6.46 -18.46 -4.24
N ARG A 161 -5.64 -18.46 -3.20
CA ARG A 161 -5.44 -19.60 -2.29
C ARG A 161 -6.29 -19.45 -1.04
#